data_AF-A0A819P0B1-F1
#
_entry.id   AF-A0A819P0B1-F1
#
_cell.length_a   1.000
_cell.length_b   1.000
_cell.length_c   1.000
_cell.angle_alpha   90.00
_cell.angle_beta   90.00
_cell.angle_gamma   90.00
#
_symmetry.space_group_name_H-M   'P 1'
#
loop_
_entity.id
_entity.type
_entity.pdbx_description
1 polymer ?
#
loop_
_entity_poly.entity_id
_entity_poly.type
_entity_poly.pdbx_seq_one_letter_code
_entity_poly.pdbx_strand_id
1 'polypeptide(L)'
;VAERSLALWSNEYVVQLIEDNLERILPILLPPLCRISKTHWNTNIITLTYNLLKNLMDINKKLCDDVLNTLRDDEQKSMIKEQDRINFWKRLEQLSLDNENE
;
A
#
# COMPACT_ATOMS: atom_id res chain seq x y z
N VAL A 1 6.40 9.67 16.23
CA VAL A 1 6.35 10.18 14.83
C VAL A 1 4.99 9.93 14.20
N ALA A 2 4.54 8.68 14.03
CA ALA A 2 3.25 8.35 13.39
C ALA A 2 2.05 9.14 13.93
N GLU A 3 1.89 9.21 15.25
CA GLU A 3 0.80 9.98 15.88
C GLU A 3 0.81 11.46 15.50
N ARG A 4 1.99 12.10 15.53
CA ARG A 4 2.14 13.52 15.17
C ARG A 4 1.92 13.75 13.67
N SER A 5 2.30 12.80 12.83
CA SER A 5 2.00 12.83 11.40
C SER A 5 0.49 12.69 11.15
N LEU A 6 -0.20 11.78 11.85
CA LEU A 6 -1.65 11.58 11.74
C LEU A 6 -2.44 12.78 12.29
N ALA A 7 -1.92 13.48 13.30
CA ALA A 7 -2.55 14.68 13.87
C ALA A 7 -2.67 15.83 12.87
N LEU A 8 -1.95 15.81 11.74
CA LEU A 8 -2.16 16.77 10.64
C LEU A 8 -3.58 16.68 10.07
N TRP A 9 -4.23 15.53 10.17
CA TRP A 9 -5.62 15.35 9.73
C TRP A 9 -6.65 16.05 10.64
N SER A 10 -6.23 16.52 11.82
CA SER A 10 -7.07 17.35 12.68
C SER A 10 -7.00 18.84 12.33
N ASN A 11 -6.11 19.23 11.41
CA ASN A 11 -6.00 20.60 10.95
C ASN A 11 -6.89 20.82 9.72
N GLU A 12 -7.98 21.55 9.88
CA GLU A 12 -8.97 21.83 8.81
C GLU A 12 -8.33 22.41 7.56
N TYR A 13 -7.33 23.30 7.69
CA TYR A 13 -6.65 23.88 6.54
C TYR A 13 -5.85 22.84 5.75
N VAL A 14 -5.19 21.91 6.45
CA VAL A 14 -4.46 20.81 5.81
C VAL A 14 -5.45 19.87 5.12
N VAL A 15 -6.58 19.55 5.76
CA VAL A 15 -7.61 18.68 5.17
C VAL A 15 -8.18 19.32 3.91
N GLN A 16 -8.51 20.61 3.92
CA GLN A 16 -9.02 21.33 2.75
C GLN A 16 -8.05 21.24 1.56
N LEU A 17 -6.76 21.48 1.79
CA LEU A 17 -5.74 21.37 0.74
C LEU A 17 -5.62 19.95 0.18
N ILE A 18 -5.82 18.93 1.02
CA ILE A 18 -5.81 17.53 0.61
C ILE A 18 -7.05 17.20 -0.22
N GLU A 19 -8.22 17.71 0.17
CA GLU A 19 -9.48 17.56 -0.57
C GLU A 19 -9.38 18.18 -1.97
N ASP A 20 -8.83 19.39 -2.09
CA ASP A 20 -8.65 20.09 -3.36
C ASP A 20 -7.70 19.35 -4.32
N ASN A 21 -6.84 18.46 -3.80
CA ASN A 21 -5.81 17.74 -4.55
C ASN A 21 -5.93 16.21 -4.42
N LEU A 22 -7.12 15.72 -4.05
CA LEU A 22 -7.32 14.35 -3.60
C LEU A 22 -6.93 13.30 -4.65
N GLU A 23 -7.19 13.58 -5.93
CA GLU A 23 -6.86 12.69 -7.06
C GLU A 23 -5.37 12.33 -7.15
N ARG A 24 -4.48 13.27 -6.77
CA ARG A 24 -3.03 13.04 -6.79
C ARG A 24 -2.51 12.51 -5.46
N ILE A 25 -3.08 12.97 -4.36
CA ILE A 25 -2.61 12.66 -3.01
C ILE A 25 -3.06 11.26 -2.57
N LEU A 26 -4.29 10.88 -2.88
CA LEU A 26 -4.90 9.63 -2.40
C LEU A 26 -4.14 8.38 -2.87
N PRO A 27 -3.70 8.24 -4.14
CA PRO A 27 -2.88 7.10 -4.57
C PRO A 27 -1.58 6.92 -3.77
N ILE A 28 -1.02 8.02 -3.24
CA ILE A 28 0.22 8.01 -2.45
C ILE A 28 -0.06 7.70 -0.98
N LEU A 29 -1.14 8.26 -0.43
CA LEU A 29 -1.49 8.10 0.99
C LEU A 29 -2.16 6.76 1.32
N LEU A 30 -3.03 6.25 0.45
CA LEU A 30 -3.86 5.09 0.74
C LEU A 30 -3.05 3.80 1.01
N PRO A 31 -2.00 3.45 0.23
CA PRO A 31 -1.25 2.21 0.44
C PRO A 31 -0.62 2.07 1.84
N PRO A 32 0.17 3.03 2.35
CA PRO A 32 0.74 2.91 3.69
C PRO A 32 -0.33 2.90 4.79
N LEU A 33 -1.43 3.63 4.63
CA LEU A 33 -2.53 3.63 5.60
C LEU A 33 -3.22 2.26 5.68
N CYS A 34 -3.49 1.62 4.55
CA CYS A 34 -4.04 0.25 4.50
C CYS A 34 -3.12 -0.80 5.13
N ARG A 35 -1.80 -0.61 5.05
CA ARG A 35 -0.83 -1.48 5.72
C ARG A 35 -0.84 -1.25 7.23
N ILE A 36 -0.76 0.01 7.66
CA ILE A 36 -0.75 0.39 9.08
C ILE A 36 -1.99 -0.12 9.80
N SER A 37 -3.17 -0.01 9.18
CA SER A 37 -4.43 -0.46 9.79
C SER A 37 -4.50 -1.97 10.05
N LYS A 38 -3.68 -2.77 9.36
CA LYS A 38 -3.64 -4.24 9.51
C LYS A 38 -2.49 -4.73 10.38
N THR A 39 -1.33 -4.09 10.35
CA THR A 39 -0.08 -4.67 10.88
C THR A 39 0.64 -3.82 11.91
N HIS A 40 0.13 -2.63 12.25
CA HIS A 40 0.80 -1.77 13.22
C HIS A 40 0.65 -2.31 14.65
N TRP A 41 1.70 -2.24 15.47
CA TRP A 41 1.72 -2.83 16.82
C TRP A 41 0.93 -2.00 17.85
N ASN A 42 0.79 -0.69 17.63
CA ASN A 42 0.08 0.21 18.53
C ASN A 42 -1.38 0.39 18.09
N THR A 43 -2.32 -0.06 18.93
CA THR A 43 -3.76 0.01 18.69
C THR A 43 -4.30 1.44 18.52
N ASN A 44 -3.74 2.43 19.21
CA ASN A 44 -4.17 3.82 19.05
C ASN A 44 -3.88 4.34 17.64
N ILE A 45 -2.69 4.03 17.11
CA ILE A 45 -2.31 4.38 15.74
C ILE A 45 -3.22 3.67 14.73
N ILE A 46 -3.58 2.40 15.00
CA ILE A 46 -4.54 1.65 14.18
C ILE A 46 -5.90 2.39 14.16
N THR A 47 -6.44 2.77 15.31
CA THR A 47 -7.72 3.49 15.42
C THR A 47 -7.70 4.83 14.68
N LEU A 48 -6.64 5.63 14.87
CA LEU A 48 -6.47 6.91 14.16
C LEU A 48 -6.41 6.70 12.65
N THR A 49 -5.73 5.65 12.20
CA THR A 49 -5.64 5.28 10.79
C THR A 49 -6.99 4.86 10.22
N TYR A 50 -7.80 4.09 10.97
CA TYR A 50 -9.15 3.74 10.54
C TYR A 50 -10.07 4.95 10.40
N ASN A 51 -10.01 5.89 11.34
CA ASN A 51 -10.77 7.14 11.26
C ASN A 51 -10.38 7.94 10.01
N LEU A 52 -9.08 8.05 9.73
CA LEU A 52 -8.57 8.69 8.53
C LEU A 52 -9.06 8.00 7.25
N LEU A 53 -8.94 6.67 7.17
CA LEU A 53 -9.43 5.89 6.03
C LEU A 53 -10.93 6.09 5.80
N LYS A 54 -11.73 6.13 6.88
CA LYS A 54 -13.16 6.39 6.79
C LYS A 54 -13.44 7.80 6.23
N ASN A 55 -12.77 8.82 6.75
CA ASN A 55 -12.91 10.20 6.26
C ASN A 55 -12.59 10.30 4.76
N LEU A 56 -11.51 9.64 4.30
CA LEU A 56 -11.15 9.61 2.88
C LEU A 56 -12.24 8.96 2.00
N MET A 57 -12.87 7.89 2.48
CA MET A 57 -13.99 7.25 1.79
C MET A 57 -15.24 8.14 1.78
N ASP A 58 -15.50 8.87 2.87
CA ASP A 58 -16.62 9.79 2.97
C ASP A 58 -16.46 10.98 2.00
N ILE A 59 -15.22 11.42 1.74
CA ILE A 59 -14.91 12.48 0.76
C ILE A 59 -15.09 11.97 -0.68
N ASN A 60 -14.43 10.86 -1.04
CA ASN A 60 -14.52 10.31 -2.39
C ASN A 60 -14.32 8.79 -2.40
N LYS A 61 -15.42 8.07 -2.15
CA LYS A 61 -15.46 6.60 -2.17
C LYS A 61 -14.98 6.02 -3.50
N LYS A 62 -15.42 6.58 -4.63
CA LYS A 62 -15.09 6.02 -5.95
C LYS A 62 -13.58 6.04 -6.20
N LEU A 63 -12.93 7.17 -5.91
CA LEU A 63 -11.49 7.29 -6.06
C LEU A 63 -10.74 6.36 -5.09
N CYS A 64 -11.22 6.19 -3.85
CA CYS A 64 -10.68 5.19 -2.92
C CYS A 64 -10.76 3.77 -3.51
N ASP A 65 -11.92 3.39 -4.05
CA ASP A 65 -12.14 2.07 -4.65
C ASP A 65 -11.22 1.86 -5.87
N ASP A 66 -11.06 2.87 -6.74
CA ASP A 66 -10.19 2.82 -7.92
C ASP A 66 -8.71 2.64 -7.53
N VAL A 67 -8.24 3.37 -6.51
CA VAL A 67 -6.88 3.20 -5.97
C VAL A 67 -6.70 1.82 -5.34
N LEU A 68 -7.66 1.35 -4.54
CA LEU A 68 -7.59 0.02 -3.91
C LEU A 68 -7.53 -1.11 -4.93
N ASN A 69 -8.25 -0.98 -6.05
CA ASN A 69 -8.17 -1.95 -7.14
C ASN A 69 -6.80 -1.94 -7.81
N THR A 70 -6.26 -0.74 -8.09
CA THR A 70 -4.92 -0.59 -8.66
C THR A 70 -3.85 -1.22 -7.75
N LEU A 71 -3.94 -1.03 -6.44
CA LEU A 71 -3.01 -1.62 -5.48
C LEU A 71 -3.06 -3.16 -5.47
N ARG A 72 -4.26 -3.73 -5.59
CA ARG A 72 -4.44 -5.18 -5.69
C ARG A 72 -3.82 -5.75 -6.96
N ASP A 73 -4.01 -5.07 -8.08
CA ASP A 73 -3.43 -5.47 -9.37
C ASP A 73 -1.91 -5.41 -9.33
N ASP A 74 -1.34 -4.38 -8.70
CA ASP A 74 0.11 -4.23 -8.55
C ASP A 74 0.72 -5.25 -7.59
N GLU A 75 0.01 -5.62 -6.52
CA GLU A 75 0.40 -6.71 -5.63
C GLU A 75 0.43 -8.05 -6.40
N GLN A 76 -0.62 -8.36 -7.17
CA GLN A 76 -0.67 -9.56 -7.99
C GLN A 76 0.44 -9.61 -9.04
N LYS A 77 0.70 -8.50 -9.75
CA LYS A 77 1.82 -8.41 -10.70
C LYS A 77 3.17 -8.62 -10.02
N SER A 78 3.35 -8.10 -8.81
CA SER A 78 4.58 -8.26 -8.05
C SER A 78 4.80 -9.71 -7.62
N MET A 79 3.73 -10.40 -7.21
CA MET A 79 3.76 -11.84 -6.91
C MET A 79 4.14 -12.69 -8.13
N ILE A 80 3.59 -12.39 -9.30
CA ILE A 80 3.92 -13.11 -10.55
C ILE A 80 5.40 -12.90 -10.89
N LYS A 81 5.90 -11.66 -10.86
CA LYS A 81 7.32 -11.36 -11.12
C LYS A 81 8.26 -12.07 -10.16
N GLU A 82 7.86 -12.17 -8.88
CA GLU A 82 8.60 -12.91 -7.86
C GLU A 82 8.67 -14.40 -8.22
N GLN A 83 7.54 -15.00 -8.57
CA GLN A 83 7.46 -16.41 -8.94
C GLN A 83 8.28 -16.71 -10.19
N ASP A 84 8.22 -15.86 -11.22
CA ASP A 84 9.02 -15.99 -12.44
C ASP A 84 10.51 -15.93 -12.12
N ARG A 85 10.92 -15.03 -11.22
CA ARG A 85 12.30 -14.93 -10.75
C ARG A 85 12.74 -16.23 -10.06
N ILE A 86 11.92 -16.78 -9.17
CA ILE A 86 12.20 -18.04 -8.47
C ILE A 86 12.33 -19.19 -9.48
N ASN A 87 11.42 -19.27 -10.46
CA ASN A 87 11.45 -20.32 -11.48
C ASN A 87 12.69 -20.22 -12.37
N PHE A 88 13.09 -19.00 -12.72
CA PHE A 88 14.31 -18.74 -13.47
C PHE A 88 15.55 -19.22 -12.71
N TRP A 89 15.68 -18.88 -11.42
CA TRP A 89 16.79 -19.33 -10.58
C TRP A 89 16.85 -20.85 -10.44
N LYS A 90 15.71 -21.52 -10.22
CA LYS A 90 15.66 -22.99 -10.16
C LYS A 90 16.14 -23.65 -11.45
N ARG A 91 15.79 -23.08 -12.61
CA ARG A 91 16.25 -23.59 -13.90
C ARG A 91 17.76 -23.39 -14.08
N LEU A 92 18.31 -22.26 -13.62
CA LEU A 92 19.76 -22.02 -13.64
C LEU A 92 20.50 -23.03 -12.77
N GLU A 93 20.01 -23.30 -11.55
CA GLU A 93 20.62 -24.28 -10.64
C GLU A 93 20.63 -25.69 -11.25
N GLN A 94 19.52 -26.10 -11.88
CA GLN A 94 19.46 -27.40 -12.57
C GLN A 94 20.51 -27.49 -13.68
N LEU A 95 20.63 -26.46 -14.53
CA LEU A 95 21.62 -26.43 -15.60
C LEU A 95 23.06 -26.44 -15.08
N SER A 96 23.36 -25.82 -13.94
CA SER A 96 24.70 -25.89 -13.34
C SER A 96 25.01 -27.28 -12.78
N LEU A 97 24.03 -27.95 -12.16
CA LEU A 97 24.21 -29.30 -11.61
C LEU A 97 24.41 -30.34 -12.72
N ASP A 98 23.68 -30.23 -13.82
CA ASP A 98 23.83 -31.14 -14.96
C ASP A 98 25.23 -31.03 -15.58
N ASN A 99 25.80 -29.81 -15.67
CA ASN A 99 27.14 -29.57 -16.19
C ASN A 99 28.28 -30.02 -15.24
N GLU A 100 28.03 -30.15 -13.93
CA GLU A 100 29.02 -30.65 -12.95
C GLU A 100 29.03 -32.19 -12.87
N ASN A 101 27.99 -32.86 -13.38
CA ASN A 101 27.86 -34.32 -13.39
C ASN A 101 28.29 -34.96 -14.73
N GLU A 102 28.70 -34.16 -15.72
CA GLU A 102 29.42 -34.58 -16.94
C GLU A 102 30.95 -34.46 -16.76
#